data_AF-A0A3N9RUT7-F1
#
_entry.id   AF-A0A3N9RUT7-F1
#
_cell.length_a   1.000
_cell.length_b   1.000
_cell.length_c   1.000
_cell.angle_alpha   90.00
_cell.angle_beta   90.00
_cell.angle_gamma   90.00
#
_symmetry.space_group_name_H-M   'P 1'
#
loop_
_entity.id
_entity.type
_entity.pdbx_description
1 polymer ?
#
loop_
_entity_poly.entity_id
_entity_poly.type
_entity_poly.pdbx_seq_one_letter_code
_entity_poly.pdbx_strand_id
1 'polypeptide(L)'
;MAADAPPRFVDQLLGWTPTWFAARLLLVSAYLLGGVTKLADWPGALAEQAHFGLHPAGLWAALTILVEITGPLLILAGRLVWLGAGMLGVFTLLAATLANAFWTLPAGADRFMATNAFFEHLGLAGGFVLVALVARQAR
;
A
#
# COMPACT_ATOMS: atom_id res chain seq x y z
N MET A 1 -28.75 -4.10 23.45
CA MET A 1 -27.64 -3.96 22.48
C MET A 1 -26.34 -3.54 23.19
N ALA A 2 -25.89 -4.30 24.21
CA ALA A 2 -24.72 -3.95 25.04
C ALA A 2 -23.60 -5.03 24.99
N ALA A 3 -23.68 -5.97 24.03
CA ALA A 3 -22.83 -7.16 24.02
C ALA A 3 -21.47 -6.97 23.30
N ASP A 4 -21.27 -5.88 22.55
CA ASP A 4 -20.07 -5.67 21.72
C ASP A 4 -19.14 -4.54 22.20
N ALA A 5 -19.34 -4.02 23.42
CA ALA A 5 -18.47 -2.96 23.93
C ALA A 5 -17.08 -3.53 24.31
N PRO A 6 -15.97 -3.03 23.72
CA PRO A 6 -14.64 -3.53 24.05
C PRO A 6 -14.28 -3.19 25.51
N PRO A 7 -13.35 -3.93 26.13
CA PRO A 7 -12.82 -3.59 27.44
C PRO A 7 -12.30 -2.13 27.46
N ARG A 8 -12.49 -1.42 28.58
CA ARG A 8 -12.12 0.01 28.70
C ARG A 8 -10.70 0.35 28.23
N PHE A 9 -9.73 -0.52 28.48
CA PHE A 9 -8.35 -0.29 28.04
C PHE A 9 -8.19 -0.36 26.52
N VAL A 10 -8.95 -1.24 25.85
CA VAL A 10 -8.97 -1.37 24.38
C VAL A 10 -9.59 -0.12 23.78
N ASP A 11 -10.72 0.33 24.34
CA ASP A 11 -11.40 1.55 23.91
C ASP A 11 -10.49 2.78 24.05
N GLN A 12 -9.78 2.90 25.18
CA GLN A 12 -8.79 3.96 25.39
C GLN A 12 -7.63 3.90 24.39
N LEU A 13 -7.11 2.71 24.11
CA LEU A 13 -6.02 2.53 23.15
C LEU A 13 -6.46 2.88 21.73
N LEU A 14 -7.64 2.43 21.32
CA LEU A 14 -8.24 2.72 20.01
C LEU A 14 -8.64 4.20 19.88
N GLY A 15 -8.99 4.87 20.97
CA GLY A 15 -9.28 6.31 21.00
C GLY A 15 -8.03 7.20 20.98
N TRP A 16 -6.83 6.64 21.14
CA TRP A 16 -5.61 7.44 21.30
C TRP A 16 -5.03 7.88 19.94
N THR A 17 -4.81 9.19 19.77
CA THR A 17 -4.28 9.78 18.52
C THR A 17 -2.98 9.13 18.00
N PRO A 18 -1.98 8.80 18.84
CA PRO A 18 -0.78 8.10 18.41
C PRO A 18 -1.06 6.70 17.84
N THR A 19 -2.05 5.97 18.37
CA THR A 19 -2.44 4.65 17.83
C THR A 19 -2.93 4.78 16.38
N TRP A 20 -3.75 5.78 16.10
CA TRP A 20 -4.24 6.07 14.74
C TRP A 20 -3.10 6.43 13.78
N PHE A 21 -2.18 7.29 14.22
CA PHE A 21 -1.03 7.65 13.41
C PHE A 21 -0.12 6.45 13.15
N ALA A 22 0.20 5.66 14.17
CA ALA A 22 1.03 4.47 14.06
C ALA A 22 0.40 3.43 13.12
N ALA A 23 -0.91 3.18 13.22
CA ALA A 23 -1.62 2.27 12.33
C ALA A 23 -1.52 2.72 10.85
N ARG A 24 -1.72 4.02 10.58
CA ARG A 24 -1.56 4.58 9.23
C ARG A 24 -0.13 4.46 8.73
N LEU A 25 0.86 4.75 9.59
CA LEU A 25 2.27 4.65 9.26
C LEU A 25 2.69 3.22 8.92
N LEU A 26 2.26 2.24 9.72
CA LEU A 26 2.53 0.84 9.47
C LEU A 26 1.92 0.38 8.14
N LEU A 27 0.67 0.78 7.86
CA LEU A 27 0.00 0.44 6.61
C LEU A 27 0.71 1.00 5.37
N VAL A 28 1.21 2.24 5.45
CA VAL A 28 1.86 2.90 4.31
C VAL A 28 3.38 2.68 4.25
N SER A 29 3.95 1.99 5.23
CA SER A 29 5.41 1.88 5.42
C SER A 29 6.13 1.27 4.22
N ALA A 30 5.58 0.22 3.61
CA ALA A 30 6.17 -0.45 2.45
C ALA A 30 6.32 0.52 1.25
N TYR A 31 5.34 1.41 1.05
CA TYR A 31 5.35 2.41 -0.02
C TYR A 31 6.35 3.52 0.26
N LEU A 32 6.42 4.01 1.49
CA LEU A 32 7.42 5.00 1.88
C LEU A 32 8.84 4.46 1.69
N LEU A 33 9.08 3.23 2.13
CA LEU A 33 10.36 2.57 1.94
C LEU A 33 10.68 2.42 0.46
N GLY A 34 9.74 1.89 -0.34
CA GLY A 34 9.89 1.71 -1.79
C GLY A 34 10.15 3.01 -2.54
N GLY A 35 9.44 4.09 -2.19
CA GLY A 35 9.63 5.40 -2.82
C GLY A 35 10.97 6.02 -2.47
N VAL A 36 11.39 5.91 -1.20
CA VAL A 36 12.69 6.41 -0.74
C VAL A 36 13.85 5.63 -1.36
N THR A 37 13.76 4.30 -1.45
CA THR A 37 14.80 3.49 -2.09
C THR A 37 14.92 3.81 -3.57
N LYS A 38 13.80 3.96 -4.30
CA LYS A 38 13.81 4.36 -5.71
C LYS A 38 14.34 5.79 -5.94
N LEU A 39 14.11 6.71 -5.00
CA LEU A 39 14.71 8.04 -5.03
C LEU A 39 16.23 8.01 -4.78
N ALA A 40 16.67 7.16 -3.87
CA ALA A 40 18.09 6.99 -3.54
C ALA A 40 18.87 6.25 -4.65
N ASP A 41 18.21 5.35 -5.37
CA ASP A 41 18.77 4.58 -6.49
C ASP A 41 17.88 4.67 -7.74
N TRP A 42 17.97 5.83 -8.41
CA TRP A 42 17.24 6.06 -9.66
C TRP A 42 17.61 5.06 -10.77
N PRO A 43 18.89 4.69 -11.00
CA PRO A 43 19.24 3.64 -11.95
C PRO A 43 18.56 2.30 -11.64
N GLY A 44 18.50 1.90 -10.36
CA GLY A 44 17.76 0.72 -9.92
C GLY A 44 16.27 0.82 -10.22
N ALA A 45 15.66 1.98 -9.96
CA ALA A 45 14.25 2.22 -10.29
C ALA A 45 13.97 2.07 -11.79
N LEU A 46 14.84 2.59 -12.66
CA LEU A 46 14.73 2.42 -14.11
C LEU A 46 14.83 0.96 -14.54
N ALA A 47 15.79 0.22 -13.95
CA ALA A 47 16.00 -1.19 -14.25
C ALA A 47 14.79 -2.05 -13.85
N GLU A 48 14.17 -1.76 -12.70
CA GLU A 48 12.95 -2.42 -12.25
C GLU A 48 11.78 -2.20 -13.24
N GLN A 49 11.55 -0.97 -13.67
CA GLN A 49 10.47 -0.70 -14.64
C GLN A 49 10.75 -1.37 -16.00
N ALA A 50 11.99 -1.35 -16.46
CA ALA A 50 12.39 -2.03 -17.69
C ALA A 50 12.25 -3.55 -17.59
N HIS A 51 12.54 -4.14 -16.42
CA HIS A 51 12.34 -5.56 -16.15
C HIS A 51 10.88 -5.98 -16.33
N PHE A 52 9.94 -5.13 -15.90
CA PHE A 52 8.51 -5.34 -16.12
C PHE A 52 8.00 -4.92 -17.51
N GLY A 53 8.90 -4.53 -18.43
CA GLY A 53 8.54 -4.12 -19.79
C GLY A 53 7.84 -2.77 -19.90
N LEU A 54 7.92 -1.95 -18.84
CA LEU A 54 7.28 -0.64 -18.80
C LEU A 54 8.13 0.41 -19.52
N HIS A 55 7.71 0.78 -20.73
CA HIS A 55 8.40 1.79 -21.56
C HIS A 55 7.54 3.05 -21.72
N PRO A 56 8.15 4.26 -21.66
CA PRO A 56 9.54 4.54 -21.28
C PRO A 56 9.77 4.40 -19.77
N ALA A 57 10.84 3.70 -19.37
CA ALA A 57 11.11 3.33 -17.97
C ALA A 57 11.16 4.53 -17.02
N GLY A 58 11.73 5.65 -17.45
CA GLY A 58 11.80 6.87 -16.64
C GLY A 58 10.45 7.48 -16.29
N LEU A 59 9.46 7.40 -17.19
CA LEU A 59 8.11 7.88 -16.91
C LEU A 59 7.45 7.02 -15.83
N TRP A 60 7.50 5.71 -15.99
CA TRP A 60 6.90 4.77 -15.04
C TRP A 60 7.58 4.80 -13.68
N ALA A 61 8.91 4.95 -13.64
CA ALA A 61 9.65 5.07 -12.38
C ALA A 61 9.25 6.35 -11.65
N ALA A 62 9.15 7.48 -12.36
CA ALA A 62 8.70 8.75 -11.78
C ALA A 62 7.26 8.68 -11.26
N LEU A 63 6.34 8.05 -12.01
CA LEU A 63 4.95 7.85 -11.58
C LEU A 63 4.85 6.95 -10.35
N THR A 64 5.61 5.85 -10.31
CA THR A 64 5.68 4.94 -9.16
C THR A 64 6.15 5.67 -7.92
N ILE A 65 7.27 6.41 -8.00
CA ILE A 65 7.79 7.22 -6.88
C ILE A 65 6.75 8.25 -6.44
N LEU A 66 6.12 8.94 -7.40
CA LEU A 66 5.11 9.96 -7.08
C LEU A 66 3.96 9.36 -6.26
N VAL A 67 3.48 8.18 -6.63
CA VAL A 67 2.42 7.47 -5.90
C VAL A 67 2.91 6.97 -4.54
N GLU A 68 4.07 6.32 -4.51
CA GLU A 68 4.69 5.74 -3.31
C GLU A 68 5.05 6.78 -2.25
N ILE A 69 5.27 8.05 -2.64
CA ILE A 69 5.55 9.15 -1.69
C ILE A 69 4.28 9.96 -1.40
N THR A 70 3.54 10.39 -2.43
CA THR A 70 2.38 11.27 -2.25
C THR A 70 1.23 10.57 -1.54
N GLY A 71 0.96 9.30 -1.90
CA GLY A 71 -0.12 8.51 -1.30
C GLY A 71 0.00 8.40 0.22
N PRO A 72 1.16 7.93 0.75
CA PRO A 72 1.39 7.85 2.18
C PRO A 72 1.33 9.20 2.89
N LEU A 73 1.90 10.26 2.31
CA LEU A 73 1.89 11.59 2.92
C LEU A 73 0.45 12.14 3.08
N LEU A 74 -0.42 11.92 2.09
CA LEU A 74 -1.85 12.29 2.19
C LEU A 74 -2.56 11.53 3.32
N ILE A 75 -2.31 10.23 3.45
CA ILE A 75 -2.89 9.39 4.50
C ILE A 75 -2.40 9.82 5.89
N LEU A 76 -1.09 10.02 6.04
CA LEU A 76 -0.46 10.41 7.30
C LEU A 76 -0.87 11.80 7.76
N ALA A 77 -0.94 12.76 6.83
CA ALA A 77 -1.42 14.12 7.13
C ALA A 77 -2.93 14.17 7.42
N GLY A 78 -3.68 13.08 7.18
CA GLY A 78 -5.13 13.05 7.32
C GLY A 78 -5.88 13.92 6.29
N ARG A 79 -5.20 14.34 5.22
CA ARG A 79 -5.76 15.23 4.19
C ARG A 79 -5.94 14.48 2.88
N LEU A 80 -7.12 14.59 2.28
CA LEU A 80 -7.48 13.85 1.04
C LEU A 80 -7.17 12.35 1.17
N VAL A 81 -7.44 11.76 2.34
CA VAL A 81 -7.12 10.35 2.63
C VAL A 81 -7.71 9.40 1.60
N TRP A 82 -8.92 9.68 1.11
CA TRP A 82 -9.56 8.89 0.05
C TRP A 82 -8.73 8.85 -1.25
N LEU A 83 -8.05 9.96 -1.59
CA LEU A 83 -7.20 10.05 -2.78
C LEU A 83 -5.92 9.28 -2.56
N GLY A 84 -5.24 9.49 -1.42
CA GLY A 84 -4.01 8.74 -1.09
C GLY A 84 -4.26 7.23 -1.02
N ALA A 85 -5.34 6.81 -0.36
CA ALA A 85 -5.75 5.42 -0.29
C ALA A 85 -6.15 4.85 -1.66
N GLY A 86 -6.86 5.62 -2.49
CA GLY A 86 -7.21 5.22 -3.85
C GLY A 86 -5.98 5.04 -4.74
N MET A 87 -5.04 5.98 -4.69
CA MET A 87 -3.77 5.90 -5.43
C MET A 87 -2.98 4.65 -5.03
N LEU A 88 -2.77 4.45 -3.73
CA LEU A 88 -2.03 3.28 -3.23
C LEU A 88 -2.76 1.97 -3.50
N GLY A 89 -4.08 1.91 -3.30
CA GLY A 89 -4.87 0.71 -3.56
C GLY A 89 -4.80 0.28 -5.03
N VAL A 90 -5.03 1.21 -5.97
CA VAL A 90 -4.95 0.93 -7.41
C VAL A 90 -3.53 0.53 -7.80
N PHE A 91 -2.52 1.29 -7.35
CA PHE A 91 -1.12 0.97 -7.61
C PHE A 91 -0.75 -0.43 -7.11
N THR A 92 -1.18 -0.79 -5.90
CA THR A 92 -0.91 -2.10 -5.28
C THR A 92 -1.49 -3.24 -6.11
N LEU A 93 -2.71 -3.09 -6.59
CA LEU A 93 -3.35 -4.11 -7.43
C LEU A 93 -2.62 -4.26 -8.76
N LEU A 94 -2.30 -3.14 -9.43
CA LEU A 94 -1.58 -3.16 -10.70
C LEU A 94 -0.18 -3.78 -10.54
N ALA A 95 0.57 -3.33 -9.53
CA ALA A 95 1.90 -3.85 -9.23
C ALA A 95 1.85 -5.35 -8.88
N ALA A 96 0.89 -5.79 -8.06
CA ALA A 96 0.72 -7.20 -7.75
C ALA A 96 0.39 -8.04 -8.99
N THR A 97 -0.46 -7.55 -9.89
CA THR A 97 -0.78 -8.28 -11.13
C THR A 97 0.41 -8.40 -12.08
N LEU A 98 1.34 -7.42 -12.09
CA LEU A 98 2.56 -7.48 -12.89
C LEU A 98 3.64 -8.35 -12.24
N ALA A 99 3.91 -8.13 -10.95
CA ALA A 99 5.04 -8.74 -10.25
C ALA A 99 4.75 -10.15 -9.74
N ASN A 100 3.49 -10.44 -9.39
CA ASN A 100 3.07 -11.69 -8.76
C ASN A 100 2.07 -12.46 -9.62
N ALA A 101 2.27 -12.47 -10.94
CA ALA A 101 1.42 -13.17 -11.92
C ALA A 101 1.51 -14.71 -11.80
N PHE A 102 1.17 -15.26 -10.64
CA PHE A 102 1.37 -16.67 -10.29
C PHE A 102 0.68 -17.65 -11.27
N TRP A 103 -0.34 -17.20 -12.00
CA TRP A 103 -1.03 -17.98 -13.02
C TRP A 103 -0.18 -18.29 -14.25
N THR A 104 0.94 -17.59 -14.46
CA THR A 104 1.89 -17.87 -15.55
C THR A 104 2.98 -18.85 -15.14
N LEU A 105 3.10 -19.16 -13.85
CA LEU A 105 4.17 -20.00 -13.31
C LEU A 105 3.79 -21.48 -13.27
N PRO A 106 4.74 -22.40 -13.50
CA PRO A 106 4.52 -23.83 -13.30
C PRO A 106 4.26 -24.16 -11.82
N ALA A 107 3.66 -25.31 -11.55
CA ALA A 107 3.46 -25.76 -10.16
C ALA A 107 4.82 -25.95 -9.46
N GLY A 108 4.97 -25.38 -8.27
CA GLY A 108 6.23 -25.40 -7.52
C GLY A 108 6.31 -24.31 -6.47
N ALA A 109 7.47 -24.17 -5.84
CA ALA A 109 7.73 -23.20 -4.78
C ALA A 109 7.51 -21.75 -5.26
N ASP A 110 7.98 -21.41 -6.45
CA ASP A 110 7.88 -20.04 -7.00
C ASP A 110 6.42 -19.61 -7.20
N ARG A 111 5.57 -20.50 -7.71
CA ARG A 111 4.13 -20.25 -7.85
C ARG A 111 3.47 -20.06 -6.48
N PHE A 112 3.84 -20.84 -5.47
CA PHE A 112 3.31 -20.69 -4.12
C PHE A 112 3.71 -19.35 -3.50
N MET A 113 4.98 -18.95 -3.62
CA MET A 113 5.46 -17.66 -3.14
C MET A 113 4.76 -16.50 -3.84
N ALA A 114 4.66 -16.52 -5.17
CA ALA A 114 3.96 -15.49 -5.93
C ALA A 114 2.46 -15.44 -5.57
N THR A 115 1.81 -16.58 -5.34
CA THR A 115 0.40 -16.62 -4.92
C THR A 115 0.23 -15.93 -3.57
N ASN A 116 1.05 -16.27 -2.56
CA ASN A 116 0.97 -15.65 -1.24
C ASN A 116 1.21 -14.14 -1.31
N ALA A 117 2.28 -13.73 -2.00
CA ALA A 117 2.58 -12.32 -2.20
C ALA A 117 1.41 -11.59 -2.88
N PHE A 118 0.80 -12.16 -3.92
CA PHE A 118 -0.36 -11.55 -4.56
C PHE A 118 -1.54 -11.31 -3.59
N PHE A 119 -1.87 -12.31 -2.77
CA PHE A 119 -2.98 -12.19 -1.80
C PHE A 119 -2.65 -11.28 -0.62
N GLU A 120 -1.39 -11.18 -0.20
CA GLU A 120 -0.94 -10.17 0.77
C GLU A 120 -1.17 -8.74 0.24
N HIS A 121 -0.82 -8.49 -1.03
CA HIS A 121 -1.06 -7.20 -1.69
C HIS A 121 -2.56 -6.93 -1.89
N LEU A 122 -3.36 -7.95 -2.20
CA LEU A 122 -4.82 -7.82 -2.28
C LEU A 122 -5.42 -7.44 -0.91
N GLY A 123 -4.91 -8.03 0.18
CA GLY A 123 -5.25 -7.66 1.55
C GLY A 123 -4.90 -6.21 1.86
N LEU A 124 -3.70 -5.75 1.47
CA LEU A 124 -3.28 -4.34 1.62
C LEU A 124 -4.18 -3.38 0.85
N ALA A 125 -4.55 -3.72 -0.40
CA ALA A 125 -5.51 -2.95 -1.18
C ALA A 125 -6.87 -2.83 -0.48
N GLY A 126 -7.37 -3.93 0.11
CA GLY A 126 -8.55 -3.91 0.98
C GLY A 126 -8.37 -3.01 2.22
N GLY A 127 -7.19 -3.01 2.84
CA GLY A 127 -6.82 -2.11 3.92
C GLY A 127 -6.93 -0.63 3.53
N PHE A 128 -6.49 -0.26 2.33
CA PHE A 128 -6.67 1.10 1.82
C PHE A 128 -8.13 1.47 1.59
N VAL A 129 -8.95 0.55 1.08
CA VAL A 129 -10.40 0.77 0.96
C VAL A 129 -11.00 1.05 2.35
N LEU A 130 -10.65 0.27 3.36
CA LEU A 130 -11.09 0.50 4.73
C LEU A 130 -10.62 1.85 5.28
N VAL A 131 -9.37 2.25 5.04
CA VAL A 131 -8.86 3.57 5.44
C VAL A 131 -9.66 4.71 4.78
N ALA A 132 -9.99 4.59 3.50
CA ALA A 132 -10.81 5.58 2.80
C ALA A 132 -12.23 5.66 3.40
N LEU A 133 -12.85 4.51 3.70
CA LEU A 133 -14.18 4.44 4.32
C LEU A 133 -14.18 5.06 5.73
N VAL A 134 -13.24 4.67 6.57
CA VAL A 134 -13.10 5.18 7.95
C VAL A 134 -12.82 6.68 7.94
N ALA A 135 -11.93 7.17 7.07
CA ALA A 135 -11.65 8.59 6.95
C ALA A 135 -12.86 9.40 6.45
N ARG A 136 -13.78 8.79 5.68
CA ARG A 136 -15.03 9.42 5.26
C ARG A 136 -16.04 9.49 6.40
N GLN A 137 -16.09 8.48 7.27
CA GLN A 137 -17.00 8.43 8.42
C GLN A 137 -16.57 9.36 9.57
N ALA A 138 -15.28 9.64 9.69
CA ALA A 138 -14.73 10.54 10.71
C ALA A 138 -14.92 12.05 10.41
N ARG A 139 -15.61 12.40 9.31
CA ARG A 139 -15.99 13.78 8.95
C ARG A 139 -17.43 14.04 9.31
#